data_AF-A0A1H9XBI4-F1
#
_entry.id   AF-A0A1H9XBI4-F1
#
_cell.length_a   1.000
_cell.length_b   1.000
_cell.length_c   1.000
_cell.angle_alpha   90.00
_cell.angle_beta   90.00
_cell.angle_gamma   90.00
#
_symmetry.space_group_name_H-M   'P 1'
#
loop_
_entity.id
_entity.type
_entity.pdbx_description
1 polymer ?
#
loop_
_entity_poly.entity_id
_entity_poly.type
_entity_poly.pdbx_seq_one_letter_code
_entity_poly.pdbx_strand_id
1 'polypeptide(L)'
;MQVWAFGSALRSDRPNDLDVLIIYQDRAGVDELRSAAWWEISFPPLDIIAMTEDEERHYGFITGTNAVRLHPTGANPSAGSTRT
;
A
#
# COMPACT_ATOMS: atom_id res chain seq x y z
N MET A 1 7.25 5.89 -3.75
CA MET A 1 6.58 4.77 -3.06
C MET A 1 5.07 4.88 -3.25
N GLN A 2 4.41 3.78 -3.56
CA GLN A 2 2.95 3.67 -3.64
C GLN A 2 2.47 2.64 -2.63
N VAL A 3 1.31 2.87 -2.02
CA VAL A 3 0.72 1.94 -1.06
C VAL A 3 -0.68 1.57 -1.54
N TRP A 4 -0.95 0.27 -1.55
CA TRP A 4 -2.19 -0.33 -2.00
C TRP A 4 -2.70 -1.28 -0.93
N ALA A 5 -4.01 -1.34 -0.70
CA ALA A 5 -4.64 -2.39 0.09
C ALA A 5 -5.28 -3.42 -0.83
N PHE A 6 -5.25 -4.68 -0.43
CA PHE A 6 -5.92 -5.76 -1.14
C PHE A 6 -6.53 -6.75 -0.15
N GLY A 7 -7.05 -7.87 -0.66
CA GLY A 7 -7.48 -8.99 0.19
C GLY A 7 -8.74 -8.70 1.02
N SER A 8 -8.78 -9.28 2.22
CA SER A 8 -9.99 -9.34 3.05
C SER A 8 -10.42 -7.96 3.56
N ALA A 9 -9.45 -7.06 3.73
CA ALA A 9 -9.62 -5.65 4.11
C ALA A 9 -10.53 -4.85 3.17
N LEU A 10 -10.66 -5.24 1.90
CA LEU A 10 -11.52 -4.54 0.95
C LEU A 10 -12.98 -5.00 0.96
N ARG A 11 -13.29 -6.11 1.64
CA ARG A 11 -14.60 -6.78 1.55
C ARG A 11 -15.33 -6.91 2.88
N SER A 12 -14.70 -6.55 3.98
CA SER A 12 -15.23 -6.72 5.33
C SER A 12 -15.02 -5.46 6.17
N ASP A 13 -16.05 -5.07 6.93
CA ASP A 13 -15.96 -4.01 7.93
C ASP A 13 -15.13 -4.42 9.16
N ARG A 14 -14.80 -5.72 9.28
CA ARG A 14 -13.94 -6.30 10.30
C ARG A 14 -12.96 -7.27 9.65
N PRO A 15 -11.88 -6.77 9.03
CA PRO A 15 -10.88 -7.66 8.46
C PRO A 15 -10.07 -8.35 9.55
N ASN A 16 -9.72 -9.61 9.31
CA ASN A 16 -8.86 -10.37 10.22
C ASN A 16 -7.40 -9.94 10.10
N ASP A 17 -7.02 -9.50 8.91
CA ASP A 17 -5.70 -9.06 8.49
C ASP A 17 -5.82 -7.87 7.52
N LEU A 18 -4.85 -6.97 7.56
CA LEU A 18 -4.75 -5.85 6.63
C LEU A 18 -3.63 -6.14 5.63
N ASP A 19 -4.00 -6.58 4.43
CA ASP A 19 -3.06 -6.87 3.36
C ASP A 19 -2.66 -5.60 2.60
N VAL A 20 -1.37 -5.28 2.57
CA VAL A 20 -0.82 -4.06 1.98
C VAL A 20 0.27 -4.39 0.97
N LEU A 21 0.15 -3.84 -0.23
CA LEU A 21 1.17 -3.88 -1.28
C LEU A 21 1.90 -2.55 -1.36
N ILE A 22 3.22 -2.60 -1.31
CA ILE A 22 4.10 -1.45 -1.43
C ILE A 22 4.87 -1.56 -2.74
N ILE A 23 4.65 -0.59 -3.62
CA ILE A 23 5.44 -0.43 -4.84
C ILE A 23 6.57 0.55 -4.58
N TYR A 24 7.80 0.08 -4.68
CA TYR A 24 9.00 0.86 -4.43
C TYR A 24 9.89 0.93 -5.69
N GLN A 25 10.68 2.01 -5.77
CA GLN A 25 11.66 2.21 -6.84
C GLN A 25 13.09 1.97 -6.34
N ASP A 26 13.36 2.31 -5.08
CA ASP A 26 14.65 2.12 -4.43
C ASP A 26 14.49 1.23 -3.21
N ARG A 27 15.44 0.30 -3.05
CA ARG A 27 15.52 -0.66 -1.96
C ARG A 27 15.71 0.02 -0.61
N ALA A 28 16.35 1.20 -0.58
CA ALA A 28 16.55 1.97 0.64
C ALA A 28 15.22 2.25 1.38
N GLY A 29 14.15 2.56 0.65
CA GLY A 29 12.84 2.81 1.26
C GLY A 29 12.19 1.57 1.87
N VAL A 30 12.48 0.38 1.34
CA VAL A 30 12.00 -0.89 1.91
C VAL A 30 12.81 -1.27 3.14
N ASP A 31 14.11 -1.02 3.11
CA ASP A 31 15.00 -1.29 4.24
C ASP A 31 14.66 -0.40 5.44
N GLU A 32 14.37 0.90 5.21
CA GLU A 32 13.87 1.81 6.24
C GLU A 32 12.54 1.33 6.83
N LEU A 33 11.59 0.95 5.97
CA LEU A 33 10.32 0.40 6.41
C LEU A 33 10.50 -0.88 7.25
N ARG A 34 11.35 -1.83 6.80
CA ARG A 34 11.73 -3.05 7.56
C ARG A 34 12.34 -2.74 8.91
N SER A 35 13.22 -1.74 8.98
CA SER A 35 13.84 -1.36 10.25
C SER A 35 12.84 -0.77 11.25
N ALA A 36 11.77 -0.16 10.74
CA ALA A 36 10.76 0.47 11.56
C ALA A 36 9.82 -0.57 12.23
N ALA A 37 9.52 -1.69 11.53
CA ALA A 37 8.77 -2.85 12.04
C ALA A 37 7.42 -2.55 12.75
N TRP A 38 6.79 -1.39 12.46
CA TRP A 38 5.56 -0.94 13.14
C TRP A 38 4.35 -1.85 12.90
N TRP A 39 4.38 -2.68 11.86
CA TRP A 39 3.32 -3.66 11.59
C TRP A 39 3.25 -4.79 12.62
N GLU A 40 4.36 -5.10 13.30
CA GLU A 40 4.39 -6.18 14.31
C GLU A 40 3.51 -5.87 15.52
N ILE A 41 3.18 -4.60 15.74
CA ILE A 41 2.35 -4.12 16.85
C ILE A 41 0.97 -3.63 16.39
N SER A 42 0.62 -3.83 15.12
CA SER A 42 -0.66 -3.38 14.55
C SER A 42 -1.82 -4.33 14.88
N PHE A 43 -3.03 -3.76 15.03
CA PHE A 43 -4.26 -4.53 15.16
C PHE A 43 -5.35 -3.96 14.24
N PRO A 44 -5.87 -4.72 13.27
CA PRO A 44 -5.54 -6.12 12.94
C PRO A 44 -4.09 -6.28 12.42
N PRO A 45 -3.53 -7.51 12.42
CA PRO A 45 -2.22 -7.79 11.86
C PRO A 45 -2.08 -7.28 10.42
N LEU A 46 -0.98 -6.59 10.14
CA LEU A 46 -0.62 -6.11 8.81
C LEU A 46 0.24 -7.16 8.10
N ASP A 47 -0.19 -7.60 6.91
CA ASP A 47 0.66 -8.36 5.99
C ASP A 47 1.16 -7.42 4.88
N ILE A 48 2.47 -7.40 4.66
CA ILE A 48 3.11 -6.45 3.74
C ILE A 48 3.83 -7.22 2.65
N ILE A 49 3.36 -7.02 1.42
CA ILE A 49 4.06 -7.42 0.20
C ILE A 49 4.76 -6.20 -0.38
N ALA A 50 6.02 -6.33 -0.74
CA ALA A 50 6.78 -5.28 -1.40
C ALA A 50 7.23 -5.77 -2.79
N MET A 51 6.99 -4.95 -3.81
CA MET A 51 7.39 -5.24 -5.19
C MET A 51 7.93 -3.98 -5.87
N THR A 52 8.82 -4.18 -6.83
CA THR A 52 9.22 -3.14 -7.78
C THR A 52 8.13 -2.93 -8.85
N GLU A 53 8.21 -1.80 -9.56
CA GLU A 53 7.31 -1.54 -10.69
C GLU A 53 7.46 -2.54 -11.84
N ASP A 54 8.65 -3.14 -12.01
CA ASP A 54 8.89 -4.19 -13.00
C ASP A 54 8.23 -5.50 -12.60
N GLU A 55 8.34 -5.88 -11.33
CA GLU A 55 7.67 -7.08 -10.80
C GLU A 55 6.15 -6.93 -10.88
N GLU A 56 5.59 -5.77 -10.50
CA GLU A 56 4.16 -5.53 -10.64
C GLU A 56 3.71 -5.62 -12.10
N ARG A 57 4.47 -5.06 -13.04
CA ARG A 57 4.16 -5.20 -14.47
C ARG A 57 4.22 -6.64 -14.96
N HIS A 58 5.11 -7.46 -14.38
CA HIS A 58 5.26 -8.85 -14.75
C HIS A 58 4.12 -9.73 -14.20
N TYR A 59 3.77 -9.57 -12.93
CA TYR A 59 2.78 -10.39 -12.25
C TYR A 59 1.35 -9.86 -12.37
N GLY A 60 1.17 -8.56 -12.59
CA GLY A 60 -0.13 -7.90 -12.66
C GLY A 60 -0.93 -7.99 -11.36
N PHE A 61 -0.27 -7.93 -10.20
CA PHE A 61 -0.87 -8.25 -8.91
C PHE A 61 -1.99 -7.27 -8.55
N ILE A 62 -1.82 -5.97 -8.80
CA ILE A 62 -2.84 -4.94 -8.52
C ILE A 62 -4.13 -5.25 -9.28
N THR A 63 -4.00 -5.59 -10.57
CA THR A 63 -5.15 -5.92 -11.42
C THR A 63 -5.77 -7.25 -11.03
N GLY A 64 -4.94 -8.26 -10.74
CA GLY A 64 -5.42 -9.60 -10.36
C GLY A 64 -6.14 -9.63 -9.01
N THR A 65 -5.72 -8.78 -8.06
CA THR A 65 -6.31 -8.72 -6.71
C THR A 65 -7.38 -7.64 -6.55
N ASN A 66 -7.58 -6.78 -7.55
CA ASN A 66 -8.37 -5.55 -7.45
C ASN A 66 -7.90 -4.65 -6.30
N ALA A 67 -6.58 -4.50 -6.16
CA ALA A 67 -6.01 -3.69 -5.09
C ALA A 67 -6.44 -2.22 -5.22
N VAL A 68 -6.74 -1.59 -4.08
CA VAL A 68 -7.17 -0.20 -3.98
C VAL A 68 -6.00 0.65 -3.50
N ARG A 69 -5.75 1.76 -4.20
CA ARG A 69 -4.66 2.67 -3.87
C ARG A 69 -4.98 3.45 -2.59
N LEU A 70 -4.12 3.31 -1.58
CA LEU A 70 -4.24 4.05 -0.32
C LEU A 70 -3.42 5.35 -0.32
N HIS A 71 -2.20 5.30 -0.89
CA HIS A 71 -1.32 6.46 -0.92
C HIS A 71 -0.65 6.62 -2.29
N PRO A 72 -0.87 7.74 -2.99
CA PRO A 72 -0.16 8.04 -4.23
C PRO A 72 1.28 8.46 -3.95
N THR A 73 2.20 8.20 -4.88
CA THR A 73 3.47 8.94 -4.90
C THR A 73 3.13 10.38 -5.32
N GLY A 74 3.55 11.40 -4.55
CA GLY A 74 3.16 12.81 -4.76
C GLY A 74 3.30 13.23 -6.23
N ALA A 75 2.35 13.95 -6.85
CA ALA A 75 1.63 15.11 -6.33
C ALA A 75 0.11 15.12 -6.62
N ASN A 76 -0.68 15.60 -5.66
CA ASN A 76 -1.74 16.56 -5.95
C ASN A 76 -2.00 17.53 -4.77
N PRO A 77 -1.31 18.68 -4.69
CA PRO A 77 -1.79 19.84 -3.96
C PRO A 77 -2.81 20.59 -4.83
N SER A 78 -4.00 20.02 -5.04
CA SER A 78 -5.16 20.72 -5.61
C SER A 78 -6.46 20.02 -5.21
N ALA A 79 -6.79 20.12 -3.92
CA ALA A 79 -8.17 20.39 -3.51
C ALA A 79 -8.15 21.79 -2.89
N GLY A 80 -7.99 22.78 -3.76
CA GLY A 80 -8.10 24.18 -3.39
C GLY A 80 -9.52 24.47 -2.88
N SER A 81 -9.58 25.01 -1.67
CA SER A 81 -10.45 26.11 -1.26
C SER A 81 -11.65 26.38 -2.17
N THR A 82 -12.85 25.98 -1.74
CA THR A 82 -14.04 26.79 -2.04
C THR A 82 -14.45 27.47 -0.75
N ARG A 83 -13.83 28.63 -0.50
CA ARG A 83 -14.51 29.74 0.16
C ARG A 83 -15.50 30.29 -0.86
N THR A 84 -16.78 30.23 -0.55
CA THR A 84 -17.71 31.35 -0.80
C THR A 84 -18.82 31.28 0.23
#